data_AF-A0A954HT00-F1
#
_entry.id   AF-A0A954HT00-F1
#
_cell.length_a   1.000
_cell.length_b   1.000
_cell.length_c   1.000
_cell.angle_alpha   90.00
_cell.angle_beta   90.00
_cell.angle_gamma   90.00
#
_symmetry.space_group_name_H-M   'P 1'
#
loop_
_entity.id
_entity.type
_entity.pdbx_description
1 polymer ?
#
loop_
_entity_poly.entity_id
_entity_poly.type
_entity_poly.pdbx_seq_one_letter_code
_entity_poly.pdbx_strand_id
1 'polypeptide(L)'
;MTHFNSLLNDEKGFIVSAEIVLVGTILVLGVIVGLTEMSYGVNEELEDLGSAIGGINQTYYYTMASGKKGTTLGSTFLDYADECDNSCDISCNTPARGEVSTSYGY
;
A
#
# COMPACT_ATOMS: atom_id res chain seq x y z
N MET A 1 -15.45 -51.21 -37.06
CA MET A 1 -16.19 -50.52 -35.97
C MET A 1 -15.64 -50.94 -34.61
N THR A 2 -14.34 -50.75 -34.37
CA THR A 2 -13.66 -51.28 -33.15
C THR A 2 -12.86 -50.19 -32.45
N HIS A 3 -12.31 -49.22 -33.18
CA HIS A 3 -11.57 -48.09 -32.62
C HIS A 3 -12.44 -47.12 -31.79
N PHE A 4 -13.69 -46.87 -32.20
CA PHE A 4 -14.61 -45.98 -31.47
C PHE A 4 -15.02 -46.57 -30.10
N ASN A 5 -15.19 -47.89 -30.02
CA ASN A 5 -15.46 -48.60 -28.76
C ASN A 5 -14.22 -48.62 -27.85
N SER A 6 -13.02 -48.56 -28.42
CA SER A 6 -11.78 -48.47 -27.67
C SER A 6 -11.59 -47.09 -27.04
N LEU A 7 -12.04 -46.02 -27.70
CA LEU A 7 -12.00 -44.65 -27.15
C LEU A 7 -13.05 -44.45 -26.04
N LEU A 8 -14.24 -45.05 -26.18
CA LEU A 8 -15.29 -44.97 -25.16
C LEU A 8 -14.98 -45.77 -23.88
N ASN A 9 -14.12 -46.79 -23.97
CA ASN A 9 -13.66 -47.59 -22.84
C ASN A 9 -12.23 -47.24 -22.39
N ASP A 10 -11.67 -46.12 -22.88
CA ASP A 10 -10.32 -45.70 -22.49
C ASP A 10 -10.34 -44.93 -21.17
N GLU A 11 -10.11 -45.65 -20.06
CA GLU A 11 -10.04 -45.08 -18.71
C GLU A 11 -8.76 -44.25 -18.48
N LYS A 12 -7.73 -44.39 -19.35
CA LYS A 12 -6.46 -43.65 -19.21
C LYS A 12 -6.65 -42.15 -19.45
N GLY A 13 -7.59 -41.76 -20.31
CA GLY A 13 -7.89 -40.36 -20.61
C GLY A 13 -8.60 -39.61 -19.47
N PHE A 14 -9.47 -40.30 -18.72
CA PHE A 14 -10.20 -39.73 -17.58
C PHE A 14 -9.26 -39.36 -16.43
N ILE A 15 -8.31 -40.26 -16.09
CA ILE A 15 -7.29 -40.06 -15.06
C ILE A 15 -6.39 -38.85 -15.35
N VAL A 16 -5.94 -38.70 -16.60
CA VAL A 16 -5.06 -37.58 -16.99
C VAL A 16 -5.81 -36.23 -16.99
N SER A 17 -7.11 -36.22 -17.27
CA SER A 17 -7.90 -34.99 -17.23
C SER A 17 -8.12 -34.44 -15.81
N ALA A 18 -8.32 -35.34 -14.83
CA ALA A 18 -8.52 -34.94 -13.43
C ALA A 18 -7.27 -34.28 -12.83
N GLU A 19 -6.09 -34.77 -13.19
CA GLU A 19 -4.80 -34.25 -12.70
C GLU A 19 -4.52 -32.83 -13.23
N ILE A 20 -4.81 -32.55 -14.50
CA ILE A 20 -4.64 -31.20 -15.07
C ILE A 20 -5.64 -30.20 -14.48
N VAL A 21 -6.86 -30.63 -14.17
CA VAL A 21 -7.83 -29.77 -13.47
C VAL A 21 -7.35 -29.45 -12.06
N LEU A 22 -6.80 -30.43 -11.34
CA LEU A 22 -6.23 -30.22 -10.01
C LEU A 22 -5.03 -29.26 -10.05
N VAL A 23 -4.09 -29.43 -10.97
CA VAL A 23 -2.96 -28.49 -11.14
C VAL A 23 -3.44 -27.10 -11.57
N GLY A 24 -4.40 -27.02 -12.50
CA GLY A 24 -4.96 -25.75 -12.98
C GLY A 24 -5.65 -24.95 -11.87
N THR A 25 -6.41 -25.62 -10.99
CA THR A 25 -7.04 -24.96 -9.85
C THR A 25 -6.03 -24.45 -8.83
N ILE A 26 -4.97 -25.21 -8.53
CA ILE A 26 -3.89 -24.75 -7.64
C ILE A 26 -3.18 -23.53 -8.25
N LEU A 27 -2.92 -23.54 -9.56
CA LEU A 27 -2.29 -22.43 -10.26
C LEU A 27 -3.14 -21.16 -10.17
N VAL A 28 -4.45 -21.26 -10.45
CA VAL A 28 -5.38 -20.12 -10.36
C VAL A 28 -5.43 -19.57 -8.94
N LEU A 29 -5.53 -20.43 -7.92
CA LEU A 29 -5.50 -20.00 -6.52
C LEU A 29 -4.17 -19.32 -6.16
N GLY A 30 -3.05 -19.85 -6.63
CA GLY A 30 -1.73 -19.25 -6.43
C GLY A 30 -1.61 -17.86 -7.06
N VAL A 31 -2.17 -17.65 -8.25
CA VAL A 31 -2.18 -16.33 -8.91
C VAL A 31 -3.10 -15.35 -8.18
N ILE A 32 -4.27 -15.80 -7.71
CA ILE A 32 -5.19 -14.95 -6.95
C ILE A 32 -4.51 -14.46 -5.67
N VAL A 33 -3.98 -15.37 -4.85
CA VAL A 33 -3.30 -15.02 -3.60
C VAL A 33 -2.04 -14.19 -3.88
N GLY A 34 -1.24 -14.57 -4.88
CA GLY A 34 -0.04 -13.82 -5.24
C GLY A 34 -0.35 -12.37 -5.66
N LEU A 35 -1.44 -12.15 -6.40
CA LEU A 35 -1.85 -10.81 -6.82
C LEU A 35 -2.42 -9.99 -5.65
N THR A 36 -3.15 -10.62 -4.72
CA THR A 36 -3.65 -9.92 -3.54
C THR A 36 -2.50 -9.45 -2.65
N GLU A 37 -1.53 -10.32 -2.35
CA GLU A 37 -0.37 -9.95 -1.52
C GLU A 37 0.49 -8.87 -2.20
N MET A 38 0.67 -8.96 -3.53
CA MET A 38 1.36 -7.92 -4.28
C MET A 38 0.64 -6.57 -4.22
N SER A 39 -0.70 -6.58 -4.28
CA SER A 39 -1.49 -5.35 -4.15
C SER A 39 -1.38 -4.74 -2.76
N TYR A 40 -1.40 -5.56 -1.70
CA TYR A 40 -1.23 -5.06 -0.34
C TYR A 40 0.16 -4.48 -0.13
N GLY A 41 1.22 -5.21 -0.51
CA GLY A 41 2.59 -4.73 -0.36
C GLY A 41 2.87 -3.45 -1.15
N VAL A 42 2.33 -3.31 -2.37
CA VAL A 42 2.48 -2.04 -3.13
C VAL A 42 1.78 -0.88 -2.42
N ASN A 43 0.60 -1.11 -1.85
CA ASN A 43 -0.12 -0.04 -1.14
C ASN A 43 0.61 0.38 0.15
N GLU A 44 1.13 -0.56 0.93
CA GLU A 44 1.94 -0.27 2.13
C GLU A 44 3.22 0.51 1.78
N GLU A 45 3.95 0.12 0.72
CA GLU A 45 5.15 0.85 0.30
C GLU A 45 4.84 2.26 -0.24
N LEU A 46 3.69 2.44 -0.89
CA LEU A 46 3.25 3.77 -1.34
C LEU A 46 2.80 4.66 -0.19
N GLU A 47 2.25 4.07 0.88
CA GLU A 47 1.93 4.77 2.12
C GLU A 47 3.21 5.26 2.80
N ASP A 48 4.20 4.37 2.98
CA ASP A 48 5.51 4.73 3.53
C ASP A 48 6.23 5.79 2.68
N LEU A 49 6.13 5.70 1.35
CA LEU A 49 6.62 6.74 0.44
C LEU A 49 5.88 8.08 0.64
N GLY A 50 4.57 8.04 0.82
CA GLY A 50 3.74 9.22 1.07
C GLY A 50 4.13 9.92 2.36
N SER A 51 4.30 9.16 3.46
CA SER A 51 4.78 9.67 4.74
C SER A 51 6.20 10.26 4.61
N ALA A 52 7.10 9.57 3.91
CA ALA A 52 8.45 10.07 3.66
C ALA A 52 8.44 11.40 2.89
N ILE A 53 7.55 11.56 1.90
CA ILE A 53 7.39 12.82 1.14
C ILE A 53 6.75 13.92 1.99
N GLY A 54 5.77 13.59 2.84
CA GLY A 54 5.18 14.53 3.82
C GLY A 54 6.20 15.02 4.85
N GLY A 55 7.09 14.13 5.31
CA GLY A 55 8.20 14.44 6.21
C GLY A 55 9.34 15.24 5.57
N ILE A 56 9.34 15.43 4.24
CA ILE A 56 10.26 16.39 3.61
C ILE A 56 9.78 17.79 3.97
N ASN A 57 10.64 18.54 4.66
CA ASN A 57 10.37 19.92 5.09
C ASN A 57 9.98 20.83 3.91
N GLN A 58 8.67 21.05 3.71
CA GLN A 58 8.12 21.96 2.70
C GLN A 58 8.00 23.41 3.20
N THR A 59 8.33 23.69 4.46
CA THR A 59 8.18 25.01 5.09
C THR A 59 9.53 25.57 5.55
N TYR A 60 10.35 26.00 4.60
CA TYR A 60 11.49 26.86 4.90
C TYR A 60 11.02 28.31 5.02
N TYR A 61 10.91 28.80 6.26
CA TYR A 61 10.75 30.24 6.55
C TYR A 61 12.05 30.81 7.13
N TYR A 62 12.53 31.90 6.55
CA TYR A 62 13.66 32.67 7.07
C TYR A 62 13.15 33.83 7.91
N THR A 63 13.48 33.85 9.20
CA THR A 63 13.33 35.04 10.04
C THR A 63 14.57 35.92 9.87
N MET A 64 14.38 37.11 9.30
CA MET A 64 15.45 38.12 9.23
C MET A 64 15.67 38.76 10.61
N ALA A 65 16.89 39.28 10.82
CA ALA A 65 17.37 39.77 12.11
C ALA A 65 16.32 40.61 12.88
N SER A 66 16.03 40.19 14.12
CA SER A 66 15.17 40.92 15.04
C SER A 66 15.99 41.58 16.15
N GLY A 67 15.67 42.83 16.47
CA GLY A 67 16.31 43.62 17.53
C GLY A 67 17.38 44.62 17.04
N LYS A 68 17.55 45.71 17.80
CA LYS A 68 18.58 46.74 17.58
C LYS A 68 19.96 46.17 17.92
N LYS A 69 20.58 45.50 16.95
CA LYS A 69 21.91 44.83 16.89
C LYS A 69 21.68 43.39 16.44
N GLY A 70 21.74 43.20 15.12
CA GLY A 70 21.26 42.02 14.43
C GLY A 70 21.73 40.71 15.06
N THR A 71 20.78 39.95 15.58
CA THR A 71 20.93 38.53 15.91
C THR A 71 20.53 37.72 14.69
N THR A 72 21.37 36.77 14.28
CA THR A 72 21.01 35.78 13.26
C THR A 72 20.09 34.74 13.90
N LEU A 73 18.83 34.70 13.46
CA LEU A 73 17.89 33.66 13.85
C LEU A 73 17.96 32.51 12.82
N GLY A 74 17.96 31.26 13.30
CA GLY A 74 18.02 30.07 12.46
C GLY A 74 16.69 29.77 11.75
N SER A 75 16.66 28.71 10.94
CA SER A 75 15.42 28.13 10.42
C SER A 75 14.80 27.22 11.46
N THR A 76 13.48 27.30 11.65
CA THR A 76 12.72 26.35 12.48
C THR A 76 11.73 25.63 11.58
N PHE A 77 11.53 24.33 11.81
CA PHE A 77 10.49 23.53 11.18
C PHE A 77 9.20 23.68 11.97
N LEU A 78 8.09 23.91 11.27
CA LEU A 78 6.76 24.08 11.85
C LEU A 78 5.78 23.42 10.87
N ASP A 79 5.53 22.13 11.06
CA ASP A 79 4.40 21.42 10.47
C ASP A 79 3.18 21.58 11.39
N TYR A 80 2.00 21.57 10.80
CA TYR A 80 0.76 21.42 11.55
C TYR A 80 0.47 19.93 11.58
N ALA A 81 0.38 19.33 12.76
CA ALA A 81 0.08 17.92 12.91
C ALA A 81 -1.26 17.58 12.22
N ASP A 82 -1.21 16.81 11.15
CA ASP A 82 -2.36 16.32 10.39
C ASP A 82 -2.78 14.90 10.82
N GLU A 83 -3.88 14.41 10.23
CA GLU A 83 -4.28 13.03 10.44
C GLU A 83 -3.37 12.12 9.61
N CYS A 84 -2.47 11.41 10.30
CA CYS A 84 -1.45 10.51 9.76
C CYS A 84 -0.02 11.02 9.50
N ASP A 85 0.37 12.08 10.20
CA ASP A 85 1.78 12.43 10.43
C ASP A 85 2.62 11.42 11.27
N ASN A 86 2.04 10.30 11.72
CA ASN A 86 2.75 9.19 12.37
C ASN A 86 2.52 7.88 11.59
N SER A 87 3.04 6.76 12.07
CA SER A 87 2.97 5.42 11.46
C SER A 87 1.57 4.76 11.45
N CYS A 88 0.52 5.53 11.17
CA CYS A 88 -0.81 4.96 10.98
C CYS A 88 -0.99 4.41 9.58
N ASP A 89 -1.07 3.09 9.53
CA ASP A 89 -1.63 2.27 8.45
C ASP A 89 -2.92 2.90 7.89
N ILE A 90 -3.00 3.05 6.56
CA ILE A 90 -4.24 3.37 5.84
C ILE A 90 -5.21 2.19 6.00
N SER A 91 -5.81 2.12 7.19
CA SER A 91 -6.79 1.12 7.52
C SER A 91 -8.16 1.57 6.99
N CYS A 92 -8.78 0.73 6.15
CA CYS A 92 -10.12 0.95 5.59
C CYS A 92 -11.25 0.95 6.65
N ASN A 93 -10.92 0.92 7.94
CA ASN A 93 -11.88 0.83 9.03
C ASN A 93 -12.38 2.20 9.50
N THR A 94 -11.77 3.28 9.01
CA THR A 94 -12.20 4.65 9.32
C THR A 94 -12.19 5.51 8.06
N PRO A 95 -13.26 6.29 7.80
CA PRO A 95 -13.25 7.25 6.70
C PRO A 95 -12.18 8.30 6.94
N ALA A 96 -11.54 8.78 5.86
CA ALA A 96 -10.60 9.88 5.90
C ALA A 96 -11.23 11.06 6.68
N ARG A 97 -10.64 11.43 7.83
CA ARG A 97 -11.09 12.56 8.62
C ARG A 97 -10.29 13.78 8.18
N GLY A 98 -10.98 14.90 8.04
CA GLY A 98 -10.32 16.17 7.76
C GLY A 98 -9.55 16.66 8.99
N GLU A 99 -8.51 17.46 8.73
CA GLU A 99 -7.66 18.08 9.74
C GLU A 99 -8.46 18.68 10.91
N VAL A 100 -8.09 18.29 12.13
CA VAL A 100 -8.56 18.96 13.34
C VAL A 100 -7.45 19.89 13.79
N SER A 101 -7.52 21.16 13.40
CA SER A 101 -6.63 22.19 13.95
C SER A 101 -6.82 22.25 15.46
N THR A 102 -5.92 21.61 16.21
CA THR A 102 -5.82 21.85 17.64
C THR A 102 -5.10 23.18 17.80
N SER A 103 -5.89 24.24 17.95
CA SER A 103 -5.41 25.56 18.33
C SER A 103 -4.68 25.43 19.67
N TYR A 104 -3.35 25.38 19.64
CA TYR A 104 -2.55 25.67 20.83
C TYR A 104 -2.68 27.17 21.07
N GLY A 105 -3.65 27.52 21.92
CA GLY A 105 -3.75 28.85 22.49
C GLY A 105 -2.45 29.19 23.22
N TYR A 106 -1.87 30.32 22.85
CA TYR A 106 -0.79 30.97 23.60
C TYR A 106 -1.20 31.23 25.05
#